data_AF-A0A6C0KDG1-F1
#
_entry.id   AF-A0A6C0KDG1-F1
#
_cell.length_a   1.000
_cell.length_b   1.000
_cell.length_c   1.000
_cell.angle_alpha   90.00
_cell.angle_beta   90.00
_cell.angle_gamma   90.00
#
_symmetry.space_group_name_H-M   'P 1'
#
loop_
_entity.id
_entity.type
_entity.pdbx_description
1 polymer ?
#
loop_
_entity_poly.entity_id
_entity_poly.type
_entity_poly.pdbx_seq_one_letter_code
_entity_poly.pdbx_strand_id
1 'polypeptide(L)'
;MATQKRIFRISNDQLRTLAETYKITDMETGNSTSTFILQYWKKTFKTGTFEITRTGLLREATWARKNDFPEWCELVSSWADQAV
;
A
#
# COMPACT_ATOMS: atom_id res chain seq x y z
N MET A 1 21.75 3.54 20.69
CA MET A 1 20.47 2.84 20.45
C MET A 1 20.30 2.67 18.95
N ALA A 2 20.34 1.45 18.43
CA ALA A 2 20.02 1.22 17.02
C ALA A 2 18.50 1.31 16.86
N THR A 3 18.03 2.36 16.19
CA THR A 3 16.60 2.50 15.88
C THR A 3 16.23 1.40 14.89
N GLN A 4 15.57 0.34 15.36
CA GLN A 4 15.09 -0.73 14.48
C GLN A 4 14.11 -0.11 13.48
N LYS A 5 14.44 -0.18 12.19
CA LYS A 5 13.57 0.33 11.12
C LYS A 5 12.35 -0.58 11.07
N ARG A 6 11.19 -0.04 11.46
CA ARG A 6 9.89 -0.73 11.30
C ARG A 6 9.57 -0.89 9.83
N ILE A 7 9.43 -2.12 9.35
CA ILE A 7 9.24 -2.45 7.93
C ILE A 7 7.94 -3.23 7.77
N PHE A 8 7.12 -2.79 6.82
CA PHE A 8 5.98 -3.55 6.33
C PHE A 8 6.41 -4.42 5.16
N ARG A 9 5.93 -5.67 5.14
CA ARG A 9 6.19 -6.64 4.08
C ARG A 9 4.86 -7.23 3.61
N ILE A 10 4.69 -7.31 2.30
CA ILE A 10 3.52 -7.94 1.67
C ILE A 10 3.97 -8.70 0.43
N SER A 11 3.46 -9.93 0.25
CA SER A 11 3.87 -10.77 -0.87
C SER A 11 3.26 -10.31 -2.20
N ASN A 12 3.86 -10.76 -3.31
CA ASN A 12 3.33 -10.56 -4.66
C ASN A 12 1.87 -11.05 -4.77
N ASP A 13 1.58 -12.26 -4.29
CA ASP A 13 0.25 -12.85 -4.38
C ASP A 13 -0.78 -12.06 -3.54
N GLN A 14 -0.40 -11.64 -2.33
CA GLN A 14 -1.26 -10.81 -1.50
C GLN A 14 -1.58 -9.47 -2.17
N LEU A 15 -0.58 -8.79 -2.75
CA LEU A 15 -0.79 -7.55 -3.49
C LEU A 15 -1.70 -7.77 -4.70
N ARG A 16 -1.55 -8.89 -5.41
CA ARG A 16 -2.40 -9.23 -6.55
C ARG A 16 -3.86 -9.41 -6.12
N THR A 17 -4.10 -10.25 -5.11
CA THR A 17 -5.45 -10.47 -4.58
C THR A 17 -6.07 -9.17 -4.09
N LEU A 18 -5.31 -8.34 -3.37
CA LEU A 18 -5.77 -7.05 -2.89
C LEU A 18 -6.14 -6.11 -4.05
N ALA A 19 -5.32 -6.04 -5.10
CA ALA A 19 -5.61 -5.24 -6.29
C ALA A 19 -6.90 -5.70 -6.99
N GLU A 20 -7.12 -7.01 -7.10
CA GLU A 20 -8.34 -7.58 -7.68
C GLU A 20 -9.57 -7.22 -6.85
N THR A 21 -9.48 -7.26 -5.51
CA THR A 21 -10.56 -6.83 -4.60
C THR A 21 -10.90 -5.35 -4.79
N TYR A 22 -9.90 -4.46 -4.71
CA TYR A 22 -10.14 -3.02 -4.86
C TYR A 22 -10.55 -2.61 -6.27
N LYS A 23 -10.27 -3.43 -7.30
CA LYS A 23 -10.71 -3.15 -8.67
C LYS A 23 -12.24 -3.14 -8.78
N ILE A 24 -12.93 -3.96 -7.98
CA ILE A 24 -14.39 -3.97 -7.92
C ILE A 24 -14.87 -2.69 -7.23
N THR A 25 -14.28 -2.35 -6.08
CA THR A 25 -14.61 -1.14 -5.32
C THR A 25 -14.38 0.14 -6.14
N ASP A 26 -13.23 0.25 -6.84
CA ASP A 26 -12.89 1.38 -7.68
C ASP A 26 -13.93 1.61 -8.80
N MET A 27 -14.55 0.55 -9.34
CA MET A 27 -15.62 0.67 -10.35
C MET A 27 -16.91 1.30 -9.78
N GLU A 28 -17.15 1.14 -8.47
CA GLU A 28 -18.34 1.65 -7.79
C GLU A 28 -18.11 3.06 -7.23
N THR A 29 -16.92 3.34 -6.71
CA THR A 29 -16.61 4.60 -6.00
C THR A 29 -15.86 5.62 -6.86
N GLY A 30 -15.32 5.22 -8.02
CA GLY A 30 -14.48 6.06 -8.86
C GLY A 30 -13.08 6.31 -8.29
N ASN A 31 -12.68 5.56 -7.26
CA ASN A 31 -11.35 5.64 -6.67
C ASN A 31 -10.29 4.92 -7.54
N SER A 32 -9.02 5.07 -7.16
CA SER A 32 -7.88 4.52 -7.90
C SER A 32 -7.01 3.60 -7.03
N THR A 33 -7.58 3.04 -5.96
CA THR A 33 -6.87 2.26 -4.94
C THR A 33 -6.21 1.03 -5.56
N SER A 34 -6.92 0.32 -6.44
CA SER A 34 -6.37 -0.83 -7.18
C SER A 34 -5.19 -0.45 -8.07
N THR A 35 -5.23 0.73 -8.68
CA THR A 35 -4.15 1.22 -9.54
C THR A 35 -2.87 1.46 -8.72
N PHE A 36 -2.97 2.03 -7.52
CA PHE A 36 -1.83 2.19 -6.63
C PHE A 36 -1.27 0.84 -6.17
N ILE A 37 -2.13 -0.09 -5.76
CA ILE A 37 -1.72 -1.45 -5.36
C ILE A 37 -0.98 -2.15 -6.51
N LEU A 38 -1.47 -2.04 -7.76
CA LEU A 38 -0.82 -2.60 -8.93
C LEU A 38 0.58 -2.03 -9.18
N GLN A 39 0.83 -0.76 -8.85
CA GLN A 39 2.18 -0.19 -8.93
C GLN A 39 3.14 -0.84 -7.93
N TYR A 40 2.68 -1.16 -6.72
CA TYR A 40 3.49 -1.90 -5.75
C TYR A 40 3.67 -3.36 -6.17
N TRP A 41 2.63 -3.99 -6.69
CA TRP A 41 2.69 -5.35 -7.23
C TRP A 41 3.76 -5.46 -8.32
N LYS A 42 3.80 -4.54 -9.29
CA LYS A 42 4.84 -4.49 -10.33
C LYS A 42 6.26 -4.40 -9.75
N LYS A 43 6.45 -3.69 -8.63
CA LYS A 43 7.76 -3.58 -7.96
C LYS A 43 8.22 -4.90 -7.34
N THR A 44 7.29 -5.82 -7.04
CA THR A 44 7.62 -7.13 -6.46
C THR A 44 8.08 -8.18 -7.45
N PHE A 45 7.97 -7.97 -8.77
CA PHE A 45 8.32 -8.99 -9.78
C PHE A 45 9.77 -9.49 -9.70
N LYS A 46 10.67 -8.71 -9.12
CA LYS A 46 12.09 -9.11 -8.97
C LYS A 46 12.37 -9.84 -7.65
N THR A 47 11.59 -9.58 -6.60
CA THR A 47 11.90 -9.96 -5.22
C THR A 47 10.83 -10.85 -4.58
N GLY A 48 9.67 -11.01 -5.21
CA GLY A 48 8.51 -11.75 -4.70
C GLY A 48 7.78 -11.07 -3.53
N THR A 49 8.37 -10.04 -2.92
CA THR A 49 7.84 -9.32 -1.77
C THR A 49 8.06 -7.82 -1.94
N PHE A 50 7.08 -7.02 -1.53
CA PHE A 50 7.22 -5.58 -1.40
C PHE A 50 7.61 -5.24 0.02
N GLU A 51 8.65 -4.42 0.18
CA GLU A 51 9.05 -3.88 1.48
C GLU A 51 9.01 -2.36 1.47
N ILE A 52 8.43 -1.78 2.51
CA ILE A 52 8.41 -0.34 2.70
C ILE A 52 8.52 -0.02 4.19
N THR A 53 9.24 1.05 4.51
CA THR A 53 9.35 1.51 5.90
C THR A 53 8.03 2.11 6.36
N ARG A 54 7.74 2.03 7.66
CA ARG A 54 6.60 2.73 8.28
C ARG A 54 6.55 4.21 7.87
N THR A 55 7.69 4.88 7.87
CA THR A 55 7.80 6.29 7.46
C THR A 55 7.44 6.50 5.98
N GLY A 56 7.81 5.57 5.10
CA GLY A 56 7.40 5.58 3.70
C GLY A 56 5.89 5.49 3.54
N LEU A 57 5.25 4.59 4.29
CA LEU A 57 3.79 4.44 4.30
C LEU A 57 3.07 5.67 4.83
N LEU A 58 3.57 6.30 5.91
CA LEU A 58 2.97 7.52 6.44
C LEU A 58 3.11 8.71 5.47
N ARG A 59 4.21 8.78 4.70
CA ARG A 59 4.35 9.77 3.63
C ARG A 59 3.35 9.54 2.51
N GLU A 60 3.17 8.28 2.12
CA GLU A 60 2.16 7.88 1.14
C GLU A 60 0.75 8.24 1.61
N ALA A 61 0.42 7.96 2.87
CA ALA A 61 -0.88 8.30 3.47
C ALA A 61 -1.12 9.82 3.47
N THR A 62 -0.07 10.59 3.78
CA THR A 62 -0.12 12.06 3.76
C THR A 62 -0.34 12.57 2.33
N TRP A 63 0.31 11.96 1.34
CA TRP A 63 0.10 12.29 -0.07
C TRP A 63 -1.32 11.94 -0.52
N ALA A 64 -1.82 10.75 -0.17
CA ALA A 64 -3.16 10.28 -0.48
C ALA A 64 -4.24 11.23 0.06
N ARG A 65 -4.09 11.65 1.32
CA ARG A 65 -4.98 12.63 1.96
C ARG A 65 -4.99 13.99 1.24
N LYS A 66 -3.84 14.44 0.73
CA LYS A 66 -3.73 15.72 0.02
C LYS A 66 -4.32 15.70 -1.39
N ASN A 67 -4.48 14.52 -1.97
CA ASN A 67 -4.99 14.34 -3.34
C ASN A 67 -6.38 13.67 -3.34
N ASP A 68 -7.09 13.72 -2.21
CA ASP A 68 -8.45 13.17 -2.06
C ASP A 68 -8.58 11.68 -2.42
N PHE A 69 -7.60 10.87 -2.01
CA PHE A 69 -7.67 9.40 -2.09
C PHE A 69 -7.87 8.77 -0.69
N PRO A 70 -9.09 8.82 -0.12
CA PRO A 70 -9.34 8.41 1.26
C PRO A 70 -9.10 6.91 1.49
N GLU A 71 -9.59 6.04 0.60
CA GLU A 71 -9.40 4.59 0.70
C GLU A 71 -7.92 4.19 0.66
N TRP A 72 -7.15 4.81 -0.25
CA TRP A 72 -5.72 4.59 -0.33
C TRP A 72 -5.03 5.05 0.96
N CYS A 73 -5.40 6.24 1.48
CA CYS A 73 -4.88 6.76 2.74
C CYS A 73 -5.12 5.80 3.91
N GLU A 74 -6.33 5.25 4.03
CA GLU A 74 -6.69 4.30 5.08
C GLU A 74 -5.88 3.01 4.95
N LEU A 75 -5.79 2.45 3.74
CA LEU A 75 -5.06 1.22 3.49
C LEU A 75 -3.58 1.35 3.86
N VAL A 76 -2.88 2.37 3.38
CA VAL A 76 -1.45 2.53 3.72
C VAL A 76 -1.21 2.94 5.17
N SER A 77 -2.18 3.60 5.82
CA SER A 77 -2.13 3.86 7.26
C SER A 77 -2.20 2.55 8.05
N SER A 78 -3.09 1.63 7.65
CA SER A 78 -3.18 0.30 8.28
C SER A 78 -1.89 -0.51 8.14
N TRP A 79 -1.25 -0.45 6.96
CA TRP A 79 0.06 -1.06 6.75
C TRP A 79 1.15 -0.44 7.62
N ALA A 80 1.07 0.87 7.87
CA ALA A 80 2.02 1.58 8.71
C ALA A 80 1.91 1.15 10.19
N ASP A 81 0.71 0.78 10.63
CA ASP A 81 0.47 0.28 11.98
C ASP A 81 0.91 -1.18 12.15
N GLN A 82 0.88 -1.96 11.07
CA GLN A 82 1.39 -3.33 11.02
C GLN A 82 2.91 -3.43 10.85
N ALA A 83 3.60 -2.32 10.57
CA ALA A 83 5.05 -2.32 10.40
C ALA A 83 5.76 -2.53 11.75
N VAL A 84 6.50 -3.64 11.86
CA VAL A 84 7.28 -4.03 13.06
C VAL A 84 8.78 -3.91 12.79
#